data_AF-A0A3B8W628-F1
#
_entry.id   AF-A0A3B8W628-F1
#
_cell.length_a   1.000
_cell.length_b   1.000
_cell.length_c   1.000
_cell.angle_alpha   90.00
_cell.angle_beta   90.00
_cell.angle_gamma   90.00
#
_symmetry.space_group_name_H-M   'P 1'
#
loop_
_entity.id
_entity.type
_entity.pdbx_description
1 polymer ?
#
loop_
_entity_poly.entity_id
_entity_poly.type
_entity_poly.pdbx_seq_one_letter_code
_entity_poly.pdbx_strand_id
1 'polypeptide(L)'
;MTPSATSTNARWEFWLQLNFNTSSANYVDVFLMSDQSNLSASTTNGYFVRIGGTADDVSLYKVTNGTAAILINGLDGITNSSANTLRIRVTRDINNVWLLERDVTGTGTDYVSEGTQSDVSFLTSSFFGIRIQQSTSSFFQRHFIDDIYVGAIPPPPPPPVPITEKEIIITEIMADPSPTIGLPDAEYVELFNRTNRTVSLSGLRLTDGSSTAVFPAASMSPGSYLLLTSTSNASKFAG
;
A
#
# COMPACT_ATOMS: atom_id res chain seq x y z
N MET A 1 8.45 -23.93 -3.09
CA MET A 1 7.69 -23.38 -1.94
C MET A 1 8.61 -23.23 -0.75
N THR A 2 8.19 -22.42 0.21
CA THR A 2 9.02 -22.01 1.35
C THR A 2 8.30 -22.37 2.64
N PRO A 3 8.99 -22.96 3.63
CA PRO A 3 8.41 -23.17 4.95
C PRO A 3 7.86 -21.85 5.51
N SER A 4 6.63 -21.86 6.00
CA SER A 4 5.99 -20.70 6.62
C SER A 4 4.91 -21.14 7.60
N ALA A 5 5.04 -20.69 8.85
CA ALA A 5 4.09 -20.92 9.93
C ALA A 5 3.07 -19.78 10.11
N THR A 6 3.15 -18.73 9.28
CA THR A 6 2.24 -17.58 9.34
C THR A 6 0.80 -18.03 9.11
N SER A 7 -0.11 -17.74 10.05
CA SER A 7 -1.48 -18.26 10.00
C SER A 7 -2.60 -17.35 10.54
N THR A 8 -2.33 -16.50 11.53
CA THR A 8 -3.30 -15.57 12.14
C THR A 8 -2.64 -14.23 12.45
N ASN A 9 -3.45 -13.17 12.58
CA ASN A 9 -2.98 -11.78 12.66
C ASN A 9 -1.90 -11.47 11.60
N ALA A 10 -2.18 -11.93 10.38
CA ALA A 10 -1.21 -12.09 9.31
C ALA A 10 -1.63 -11.35 8.05
N ARG A 11 -0.63 -10.97 7.27
CA ARG A 11 -0.76 -10.35 5.96
C ARG A 11 0.11 -11.07 4.95
N TRP A 12 -0.48 -11.32 3.79
CA TRP A 12 0.20 -11.72 2.58
C TRP A 12 -0.03 -10.62 1.56
N GLU A 13 1.04 -10.13 0.94
CA GLU A 13 0.95 -9.16 -0.14
C GLU A 13 1.96 -9.54 -1.22
N PHE A 14 1.59 -9.39 -2.48
CA PHE A 14 2.49 -9.66 -3.59
C PHE A 14 2.04 -8.88 -4.81
N TRP A 15 3.02 -8.52 -5.63
CA TRP A 15 2.78 -8.00 -6.98
C TRP A 15 2.84 -9.16 -7.97
N LEU A 16 2.02 -9.10 -9.01
CA LEU A 16 2.10 -10.02 -10.14
C LEU A 16 1.75 -9.35 -11.46
N GLN A 17 2.27 -9.92 -12.54
CA GLN A 17 1.83 -9.62 -13.88
C GLN A 17 1.71 -10.89 -14.72
N LEU A 18 0.55 -11.07 -15.35
CA LEU A 18 0.29 -12.16 -16.31
C LEU A 18 0.16 -11.59 -17.72
N ASN A 19 1.08 -11.95 -18.60
CA ASN A 19 1.10 -11.48 -20.00
C ASN A 19 0.30 -12.41 -20.94
N PHE A 20 -0.91 -12.76 -20.50
CA PHE A 20 -1.88 -13.55 -21.22
C PHE A 20 -3.26 -13.37 -20.58
N ASN A 21 -4.30 -13.66 -21.36
CA ASN A 21 -5.66 -13.75 -20.82
C ASN A 21 -5.82 -15.05 -20.03
N THR A 22 -6.33 -14.94 -18.81
CA THR A 22 -6.55 -16.10 -17.94
C THR A 22 -7.67 -16.99 -18.47
N SER A 23 -7.77 -18.20 -17.92
CA SER A 23 -8.89 -19.10 -18.18
C SER A 23 -8.95 -20.23 -17.15
N SER A 24 -9.95 -21.10 -17.25
CA SER A 24 -10.04 -22.34 -16.46
C SER A 24 -8.83 -23.27 -16.61
N ALA A 25 -8.00 -23.07 -17.65
CA ALA A 25 -6.78 -23.84 -17.89
C ALA A 25 -5.49 -23.01 -17.67
N ASN A 26 -5.60 -21.70 -17.40
CA ASN A 26 -4.47 -20.79 -17.22
C ASN A 26 -4.74 -19.83 -16.05
N TYR A 27 -4.13 -20.11 -14.91
CA TYR A 27 -4.28 -19.32 -13.69
C TYR A 27 -3.11 -19.54 -12.73
N VAL A 28 -2.98 -18.65 -11.76
CA VAL A 28 -1.98 -18.77 -10.68
C VAL A 28 -2.69 -18.93 -9.36
N ASP A 29 -2.26 -19.91 -8.56
CA ASP A 29 -2.67 -20.07 -7.17
C ASP A 29 -1.51 -19.70 -6.25
N VAL A 30 -1.70 -18.68 -5.43
CA VAL A 30 -0.76 -18.29 -4.38
C VAL A 30 -1.28 -18.80 -3.04
N PHE A 31 -0.68 -19.88 -2.55
CA PHE A 31 -1.00 -20.49 -1.27
C PHE A 31 -0.46 -19.65 -0.13
N LEU A 32 -1.39 -19.06 0.62
CA LEU A 32 -1.15 -18.29 1.82
C LEU A 32 -0.75 -19.21 2.97
N MET A 33 -1.44 -20.35 3.05
CA MET A 33 -1.22 -21.42 4.02
C MET A 33 -1.36 -22.78 3.32
N SER A 34 -0.45 -23.70 3.64
CA SER A 34 -0.55 -25.10 3.22
C SER A 34 0.09 -26.03 4.24
N ASP A 35 -0.50 -27.20 4.44
CA ASP A 35 0.07 -28.30 5.23
C ASP A 35 1.03 -29.20 4.43
N GLN A 36 1.00 -29.13 3.10
CA GLN A 36 1.80 -29.97 2.20
C GLN A 36 2.92 -29.19 1.50
N SER A 37 4.06 -29.84 1.31
CA SER A 37 5.13 -29.39 0.41
C SER A 37 4.86 -29.75 -1.07
N ASN A 38 3.69 -30.27 -1.40
CA ASN A 38 3.24 -30.45 -2.77
C ASN A 38 1.86 -29.82 -2.88
N LEU A 39 1.78 -28.63 -3.45
CA LEU A 39 0.53 -27.84 -3.55
C LEU A 39 -0.53 -28.49 -4.46
N SER A 40 -0.16 -29.52 -5.20
CA SER A 40 -1.06 -30.30 -6.04
C SER A 40 -1.45 -31.65 -5.42
N ALA A 41 -1.02 -31.95 -4.20
CA ALA A 41 -1.40 -33.18 -3.53
C ALA A 41 -2.93 -33.22 -3.28
N SER A 42 -3.52 -34.40 -3.48
CA SER A 42 -4.95 -34.65 -3.19
C SER A 42 -5.27 -34.63 -1.69
N THR A 43 -4.26 -34.44 -0.83
CA THR A 43 -4.39 -34.32 0.62
C THR A 43 -4.10 -32.91 1.11
N THR A 44 -3.87 -31.95 0.22
CA THR A 44 -3.55 -30.57 0.60
C THR A 44 -4.71 -29.92 1.33
N ASN A 45 -4.42 -29.33 2.47
CA ASN A 45 -5.29 -28.46 3.23
C ASN A 45 -4.66 -27.06 3.31
N GLY A 46 -5.49 -26.02 3.27
CA GLY A 46 -5.02 -24.64 3.41
C GLY A 46 -5.89 -23.60 2.72
N TYR A 47 -5.28 -22.46 2.45
CA TYR A 47 -5.92 -21.31 1.80
C TYR A 47 -5.01 -20.74 0.73
N PHE A 48 -5.59 -20.37 -0.41
CA PHE A 48 -4.86 -19.78 -1.53
C PHE A 48 -5.70 -18.73 -2.23
N VAL A 49 -5.04 -17.73 -2.82
CA VAL A 49 -5.67 -16.82 -3.77
C VAL A 49 -5.48 -17.37 -5.16
N ARG A 50 -6.55 -17.47 -5.94
CA ARG A 50 -6.49 -17.73 -7.37
C ARG A 50 -6.55 -16.42 -8.13
N ILE A 51 -5.71 -16.29 -9.14
CA ILE A 51 -5.69 -15.20 -10.10
C ILE A 51 -5.98 -15.78 -11.47
N GLY A 52 -7.14 -15.44 -12.02
CA GLY A 52 -7.71 -16.05 -13.21
C GLY A 52 -8.66 -17.21 -12.90
N GLY A 53 -8.84 -18.10 -13.87
CA GLY A 53 -9.78 -19.21 -13.77
C GLY A 53 -10.95 -19.00 -14.73
N THR A 54 -12.08 -19.68 -14.49
CA THR A 54 -13.23 -19.59 -15.39
C THR A 54 -13.87 -18.19 -15.40
N ALA A 55 -13.83 -17.49 -14.27
CA ALA A 55 -14.43 -16.17 -14.11
C ALA A 55 -13.45 -15.02 -14.43
N ASP A 56 -12.18 -15.33 -14.73
CA ASP A 56 -11.13 -14.34 -14.94
C ASP A 56 -11.07 -13.29 -13.81
N ASP A 57 -11.02 -13.75 -12.58
CA ASP A 57 -11.15 -12.95 -11.36
C ASP A 57 -9.97 -13.13 -10.39
N VAL A 58 -10.07 -12.49 -9.22
CA VAL A 58 -9.17 -12.71 -8.09
C VAL A 58 -9.99 -13.17 -6.89
N SER A 59 -9.85 -14.43 -6.52
CA SER A 59 -10.71 -15.07 -5.52
C SER A 59 -9.91 -15.81 -4.44
N LEU A 60 -10.39 -15.75 -3.20
CA LEU A 60 -9.80 -16.50 -2.08
C LEU A 60 -10.50 -17.86 -1.97
N TYR A 61 -9.72 -18.92 -1.91
CA TYR A 61 -10.20 -20.29 -1.78
C TYR A 61 -9.71 -20.92 -0.49
N LYS A 62 -10.56 -21.81 0.04
CA LYS A 62 -10.17 -22.84 1.00
C LYS A 62 -10.00 -24.15 0.25
N VAL A 63 -8.91 -24.88 0.49
CA VAL A 63 -8.73 -26.25 0.01
C VAL A 63 -8.77 -27.23 1.17
N THR A 64 -9.58 -28.28 1.04
CA THR A 64 -9.68 -29.36 2.01
C THR A 64 -9.48 -30.68 1.28
N ASN A 65 -8.45 -31.45 1.64
CA ASN A 65 -8.07 -32.69 0.97
C ASN A 65 -8.05 -32.52 -0.57
N GLY A 66 -7.32 -31.52 -1.04
CA GLY A 66 -7.16 -31.21 -2.46
C GLY A 66 -8.38 -30.61 -3.16
N THR A 67 -9.54 -30.52 -2.48
CA THR A 67 -10.78 -29.98 -3.06
C THR A 67 -10.95 -28.52 -2.67
N ALA A 68 -10.95 -27.63 -3.66
CA ALA A 68 -11.06 -26.19 -3.46
C ALA A 68 -12.53 -25.72 -3.44
N ALA A 69 -12.86 -24.84 -2.50
CA ALA A 69 -14.12 -24.12 -2.41
C ALA A 69 -13.84 -22.62 -2.28
N ILE A 70 -14.61 -21.79 -2.98
CA ILE A 70 -14.50 -20.34 -2.89
C ILE A 70 -14.89 -19.90 -1.47
N LEU A 71 -14.06 -19.04 -0.88
CA LEU A 71 -14.30 -18.39 0.40
C LEU A 71 -14.70 -16.92 0.22
N ILE A 72 -14.00 -16.21 -0.68
CA ILE A 72 -14.35 -14.84 -1.12
C ILE A 72 -14.32 -14.85 -2.64
N ASN A 73 -15.45 -14.50 -3.27
CA ASN A 73 -15.57 -14.40 -4.72
C ASN A 73 -15.25 -12.98 -5.16
N GLY A 74 -14.21 -12.83 -5.98
CA GLY A 74 -13.86 -11.54 -6.58
C GLY A 74 -14.81 -11.09 -7.67
N LEU A 75 -14.52 -9.92 -8.22
CA LEU A 75 -15.21 -9.40 -9.38
C LEU A 75 -14.77 -10.13 -10.66
N ASP A 76 -15.74 -10.71 -11.37
CA ASP A 76 -15.52 -11.38 -12.66
C ASP A 76 -14.91 -10.46 -13.72
N GLY A 77 -14.02 -11.01 -14.55
CA GLY A 77 -13.45 -10.35 -15.73
C GLY A 77 -12.27 -9.42 -15.46
N ILE A 78 -11.79 -9.32 -14.22
CA ILE A 78 -10.64 -8.49 -13.83
C ILE A 78 -9.34 -8.90 -14.53
N THR A 79 -9.16 -10.18 -14.81
CA THR A 79 -7.99 -10.69 -15.53
C THR A 79 -8.28 -11.05 -16.99
N ASN A 80 -9.41 -10.58 -17.54
CA ASN A 80 -9.81 -10.80 -18.93
C ASN A 80 -9.09 -9.85 -19.91
N SER A 81 -7.76 -9.79 -19.82
CA SER A 81 -6.88 -8.97 -20.64
C SER A 81 -5.61 -9.74 -20.99
N SER A 82 -4.93 -9.37 -22.07
CA SER A 82 -3.66 -9.98 -22.48
C SER A 82 -2.46 -9.53 -21.63
N ALA A 83 -2.65 -8.54 -20.77
CA ALA A 83 -1.71 -8.09 -19.76
C ALA A 83 -2.48 -7.71 -18.49
N ASN A 84 -2.24 -8.44 -17.42
CA ASN A 84 -2.93 -8.28 -16.14
C ASN A 84 -1.91 -7.97 -15.06
N THR A 85 -1.75 -6.71 -14.73
CA THR A 85 -0.91 -6.26 -13.61
C THR A 85 -1.79 -6.11 -12.38
N LEU A 86 -1.39 -6.76 -11.28
CA LEU A 86 -2.14 -6.76 -10.04
C LEU A 86 -1.19 -6.65 -8.85
N ARG A 87 -1.62 -5.92 -7.83
CA ARG A 87 -1.11 -6.12 -6.47
C ARG A 87 -2.23 -6.70 -5.63
N ILE A 88 -1.94 -7.79 -4.93
CA ILE A 88 -2.94 -8.50 -4.13
C ILE A 88 -2.51 -8.44 -2.68
N ARG A 89 -3.46 -8.15 -1.80
CA ARG A 89 -3.29 -8.18 -0.37
C ARG A 89 -4.37 -9.04 0.25
N VAL A 90 -3.94 -9.93 1.13
CA VAL A 90 -4.84 -10.70 2.00
C VAL A 90 -4.43 -10.49 3.43
N THR A 91 -5.40 -10.22 4.29
CA THR A 91 -5.20 -10.23 5.74
C THR A 91 -6.10 -11.25 6.40
N ARG A 92 -5.59 -11.93 7.42
CA ARG A 92 -6.39 -12.67 8.39
C ARG A 92 -6.18 -12.04 9.76
N ASP A 93 -7.21 -11.42 10.31
CA ASP A 93 -7.11 -10.74 11.60
C ASP A 93 -7.08 -11.73 12.79
N ILE A 94 -6.97 -11.19 14.00
CA ILE A 94 -6.96 -12.00 15.23
C ILE A 94 -8.29 -12.72 15.50
N ASN A 95 -9.39 -12.26 14.90
CA ASN A 95 -10.71 -12.87 14.99
C ASN A 95 -10.94 -13.91 13.88
N ASN A 96 -9.92 -14.19 13.06
CA ASN A 96 -9.98 -15.08 11.89
C ASN A 96 -10.90 -14.60 10.77
N VAL A 97 -11.07 -13.29 10.65
CA VAL A 97 -11.72 -12.64 9.51
C VAL A 97 -10.67 -12.46 8.41
N TRP A 98 -10.95 -13.04 7.25
CA TRP A 98 -10.19 -12.86 6.03
C TRP A 98 -10.71 -11.64 5.28
N LEU A 99 -9.80 -10.85 4.72
CA LEU A 99 -10.07 -9.76 3.80
C LEU A 99 -9.20 -9.97 2.57
N LEU A 100 -9.80 -9.98 1.39
CA LEU A 100 -9.11 -9.98 0.10
C LEU A 100 -9.23 -8.60 -0.53
N GLU A 101 -8.10 -8.05 -0.95
CA GLU A 101 -8.02 -6.78 -1.67
C GLU A 101 -7.14 -6.95 -2.90
N ARG A 102 -7.49 -6.23 -3.97
CA ARG A 102 -6.69 -6.11 -5.19
C ARG A 102 -6.48 -4.67 -5.59
N ASP A 103 -5.39 -4.42 -6.28
CA ASP A 103 -5.09 -3.17 -6.96
C ASP A 103 -4.71 -3.50 -8.41
N VAL A 104 -5.51 -3.05 -9.38
CA VAL A 104 -5.33 -3.32 -10.82
C VAL A 104 -4.33 -2.39 -11.49
N THR A 105 -3.85 -1.36 -10.77
CA THR A 105 -2.75 -0.50 -11.24
C THR A 105 -1.40 -1.12 -10.89
N GLY A 106 -1.36 -1.99 -9.88
CA GLY A 106 -0.14 -2.61 -9.36
C GLY A 106 0.74 -1.68 -8.51
N THR A 107 0.32 -0.44 -8.24
CA THR A 107 1.13 0.56 -7.50
C THR A 107 1.19 0.25 -6.01
N GLY A 108 0.15 -0.40 -5.46
CA GLY A 108 -0.02 -0.63 -4.04
C GLY A 108 -0.65 0.54 -3.29
N THR A 109 -1.30 1.46 -4.00
CA THR A 109 -2.02 2.60 -3.40
C THR A 109 -3.53 2.50 -3.56
N ASP A 110 -4.01 1.82 -4.60
CA ASP A 110 -5.42 1.87 -5.03
C ASP A 110 -6.13 0.54 -4.80
N TYR A 111 -6.07 0.05 -3.55
CA TYR A 111 -6.70 -1.22 -3.17
C TYR A 111 -8.22 -1.14 -3.16
N VAL A 112 -8.86 -2.12 -3.81
CA VAL A 112 -10.29 -2.38 -3.82
C VAL A 112 -10.53 -3.70 -3.11
N SER A 113 -11.46 -3.72 -2.15
CA SER A 113 -11.86 -4.95 -1.46
C SER A 113 -12.71 -5.83 -2.37
N GLU A 114 -12.37 -7.13 -2.41
CA GLU A 114 -13.18 -8.19 -3.02
C GLU A 114 -14.15 -8.82 -2.01
N GLY A 115 -13.97 -8.53 -0.73
CA GLY A 115 -14.86 -8.97 0.34
C GLY A 115 -14.14 -9.42 1.59
N THR A 116 -14.94 -9.80 2.58
CA THR A 116 -14.49 -10.34 3.86
C THR A 116 -15.21 -11.62 4.21
N GLN A 117 -14.54 -12.57 4.85
CA GLN A 117 -15.18 -13.80 5.31
C GLN A 117 -14.46 -14.40 6.52
N SER A 118 -15.21 -14.92 7.49
CA SER A 118 -14.64 -15.65 8.63
C SER A 118 -14.47 -17.13 8.31
N ASP A 119 -13.27 -17.70 8.56
CA ASP A 119 -13.04 -19.14 8.46
C ASP A 119 -11.91 -19.59 9.40
N VAL A 120 -12.15 -20.67 10.15
CA VAL A 120 -11.25 -21.25 11.16
C VAL A 120 -10.90 -22.71 10.88
N SER A 121 -11.17 -23.20 9.66
CA SER A 121 -10.97 -24.61 9.30
C SER A 121 -9.51 -25.05 9.47
N PHE A 122 -8.55 -24.16 9.14
CA PHE A 122 -7.13 -24.39 9.34
C PHE A 122 -6.50 -23.23 10.13
N LEU A 123 -5.87 -23.56 11.25
CA LEU A 123 -5.26 -22.61 12.19
C LEU A 123 -3.73 -22.61 12.14
N THR A 124 -3.14 -23.60 11.48
CA THR A 124 -1.69 -23.74 11.31
C THR A 124 -1.34 -23.79 9.83
N SER A 125 -0.12 -23.38 9.52
CA SER A 125 0.49 -23.50 8.18
C SER A 125 1.86 -24.15 8.33
N SER A 126 2.26 -24.91 7.32
CA SER A 126 3.62 -25.41 7.18
C SER A 126 4.36 -24.73 6.03
N PHE A 127 3.65 -24.29 4.99
CA PHE A 127 4.24 -23.75 3.76
C PHE A 127 3.47 -22.57 3.18
N PHE A 128 4.21 -21.65 2.59
CA PHE A 128 3.75 -20.68 1.61
C PHE A 128 4.27 -21.08 0.23
N GLY A 129 3.50 -20.89 -0.83
CA GLY A 129 4.01 -21.19 -2.17
C GLY A 129 3.09 -20.79 -3.31
N ILE A 130 3.62 -20.92 -4.52
CA ILE A 130 2.94 -20.52 -5.74
C ILE A 130 2.81 -21.76 -6.62
N ARG A 131 1.62 -21.99 -7.17
CA ARG A 131 1.33 -23.00 -8.16
C ARG A 131 0.85 -22.30 -9.43
N ILE A 132 1.44 -22.67 -10.56
CA ILE A 132 1.04 -22.16 -11.87
C ILE A 132 0.34 -23.31 -12.61
N GLN A 133 -0.88 -23.06 -13.07
CA GLN A 133 -1.60 -23.92 -14.01
C GLN A 133 -1.56 -23.24 -15.37
N GLN A 134 -1.07 -23.94 -16.39
CA GLN A 134 -1.03 -23.45 -17.77
C GLN A 134 -1.26 -24.58 -18.77
N SER A 135 -1.90 -24.28 -19.89
CA SER A 135 -2.26 -25.27 -20.91
C SER A 135 -1.25 -25.45 -22.05
N THR A 136 -0.31 -24.52 -22.19
CA THR A 136 0.62 -24.47 -23.32
C THR A 136 1.96 -23.84 -22.93
N SER A 137 3.04 -24.28 -23.59
CA SER A 137 4.38 -23.70 -23.41
C SER A 137 4.52 -22.26 -23.90
N SER A 138 3.58 -21.76 -24.71
CA SER A 138 3.57 -20.35 -25.17
C SER A 138 3.41 -19.33 -24.04
N PHE A 139 2.95 -19.76 -22.86
CA PHE A 139 2.84 -18.93 -21.66
C PHE A 139 4.05 -19.04 -20.72
N PHE A 140 5.07 -19.82 -21.09
CA PHE A 140 6.34 -19.83 -20.35
C PHE A 140 6.95 -18.43 -20.38
N GLN A 141 7.54 -18.02 -19.25
CA GLN A 141 8.13 -16.68 -19.06
C GLN A 141 7.11 -15.52 -19.18
N ARG A 142 5.82 -15.81 -19.02
CA ARG A 142 4.75 -14.79 -18.99
C ARG A 142 4.09 -14.59 -17.63
N HIS A 143 4.68 -15.16 -16.59
CA HIS A 143 4.22 -15.08 -15.22
C HIS A 143 5.30 -14.36 -14.42
N PHE A 144 5.02 -13.15 -13.97
CA PHE A 144 5.93 -12.34 -13.18
C PHE A 144 5.32 -12.17 -11.80
N ILE A 145 6.10 -12.41 -10.75
CA ILE A 145 5.66 -12.29 -9.36
C ILE A 145 6.83 -11.70 -8.59
N ASP A 146 6.59 -10.64 -7.86
CA ASP A 146 7.60 -9.93 -7.08
C ASP A 146 6.97 -9.27 -5.84
N ASP A 147 7.76 -8.53 -5.07
CA ASP A 147 7.32 -7.76 -3.90
C ASP A 147 6.51 -8.60 -2.89
N ILE A 148 6.96 -9.84 -2.67
CA ILE A 148 6.27 -10.77 -1.78
C ILE A 148 6.54 -10.42 -0.32
N TYR A 149 5.47 -10.13 0.41
CA TYR A 149 5.43 -9.98 1.86
C TYR A 149 4.59 -11.10 2.48
N VAL A 150 5.16 -11.80 3.46
CA VAL A 150 4.45 -12.79 4.29
C VAL A 150 4.84 -12.55 5.74
N GLY A 151 3.90 -12.09 6.56
CA GLY A 151 4.23 -11.70 7.93
C GLY A 151 3.03 -11.24 8.74
N ALA A 152 3.30 -10.59 9.87
CA ALA A 152 2.26 -9.95 10.67
C ALA A 152 1.61 -8.79 9.90
N ILE A 153 0.38 -8.43 10.25
CA ILE A 153 -0.22 -7.20 9.73
C ILE A 153 0.65 -6.01 10.23
N PRO A 154 1.21 -5.17 9.33
CA PRO A 154 1.96 -4.00 9.75
C PRO A 154 1.08 -3.09 10.61
N PRO A 155 1.61 -2.53 11.70
CA PRO A 155 0.84 -1.55 12.47
C PRO A 155 0.51 -0.36 11.57
N PRO A 156 -0.63 0.32 11.80
CA PRO A 156 -0.90 1.56 11.10
C PRO A 156 0.27 2.55 11.34
N PRO A 157 0.60 3.40 10.35
CA PRO A 157 1.60 4.43 10.57
C PRO A 157 1.21 5.26 11.80
N PRO A 158 2.18 5.66 12.64
CA PRO A 158 1.87 6.47 13.81
C PRO A 158 1.15 7.74 13.35
N PRO A 159 0.17 8.24 14.13
CA PRO A 159 -0.49 9.49 13.81
C PRO A 159 0.56 10.61 13.69
N PRO A 160 0.35 11.61 12.81
CA PRO A 160 1.22 12.78 12.74
C PRO A 160 1.37 13.37 14.14
N VAL A 161 2.60 13.51 14.61
CA VAL A 161 2.85 14.09 15.94
C VAL A 161 2.46 15.57 15.87
N PRO A 162 1.43 16.02 16.62
CA PRO A 162 0.97 17.39 16.60
C PRO A 162 2.11 18.36 16.89
N ILE A 163 2.03 19.55 16.33
CA ILE A 163 2.98 20.62 16.67
C ILE A 163 2.54 21.21 18.00
N THR A 164 3.47 21.27 18.95
CA THR A 164 3.24 21.95 20.24
C THR A 164 3.81 23.37 20.21
N GLU A 165 3.39 24.20 21.16
CA GLU A 165 3.90 25.56 21.29
C GLU A 165 5.44 25.59 21.28
N LYS A 166 6.00 26.58 20.56
CA LYS A 166 7.44 26.86 20.45
C LYS A 166 8.28 25.82 19.70
N GLU A 167 7.68 24.78 19.10
CA GLU A 167 8.39 23.85 18.20
C GLU A 167 8.70 24.50 16.85
N ILE A 168 7.70 25.16 16.25
CA ILE A 168 7.89 26.08 15.12
C ILE A 168 7.77 27.49 15.68
N ILE A 169 8.80 28.30 15.44
CA ILE A 169 8.80 29.71 15.83
C ILE A 169 8.95 30.61 14.62
N ILE A 170 8.43 31.83 14.72
CA ILE A 170 8.79 32.90 13.80
C ILE A 170 10.12 33.49 14.28
N THR A 171 11.14 33.45 13.43
CA THR A 171 12.46 34.05 13.72
C THR A 171 12.57 35.47 13.18
N GLU A 172 11.86 35.77 12.09
CA GLU A 172 11.89 37.07 11.46
C GLU A 172 10.55 37.45 10.82
N ILE A 173 10.23 38.74 10.85
CA ILE A 173 9.11 39.35 10.12
C ILE A 173 9.67 40.56 9.37
N MET A 174 9.66 40.48 8.04
CA MET A 174 9.97 41.60 7.15
C MET A 174 8.65 42.21 6.67
N ALA A 175 8.23 43.32 7.27
CA ALA A 175 6.96 44.00 6.94
C ALA A 175 7.15 45.34 6.20
N ASP A 176 8.36 45.90 6.22
CA ASP A 176 8.69 47.14 5.49
C ASP A 176 10.04 46.96 4.79
N PRO A 177 10.05 46.33 3.59
CA PRO A 177 11.29 45.98 2.90
C PRO A 177 12.00 47.17 2.22
N SER A 178 11.46 48.39 2.35
CA SER A 178 11.98 49.59 1.70
C SER A 178 12.67 50.54 2.68
N PRO A 179 13.84 51.12 2.33
CA PRO A 179 14.64 50.84 1.14
C PRO A 179 15.38 49.49 1.26
N THR A 180 15.61 48.81 0.13
CA THR A 180 16.26 47.50 0.14
C THR A 180 17.74 47.59 0.51
N ILE A 181 18.17 46.73 1.44
CA ILE A 181 19.59 46.52 1.79
C ILE A 181 19.90 45.03 1.69
N GLY A 182 20.42 44.60 0.54
CA GLY A 182 20.95 43.23 0.35
C GLY A 182 19.91 42.12 0.24
N LEU A 183 18.61 42.42 0.40
CA LEU A 183 17.49 41.49 0.23
C LEU A 183 16.45 42.05 -0.77
N PRO A 184 15.61 41.19 -1.37
CA PRO A 184 14.55 41.65 -2.27
C PRO A 184 13.56 42.60 -1.60
N ASP A 185 13.00 43.52 -2.38
CA ASP A 185 11.88 44.38 -1.97
C ASP A 185 10.59 43.54 -1.87
N ALA A 186 10.46 42.78 -0.78
CA ALA A 186 9.36 41.85 -0.54
C ALA A 186 9.18 41.56 0.95
N GLU A 187 7.92 41.51 1.37
CA GLU A 187 7.55 41.07 2.72
C GLU A 187 7.73 39.55 2.86
N TYR A 188 8.16 39.11 4.03
CA TYR A 188 8.22 37.69 4.38
C TYR A 188 8.11 37.46 5.89
N VAL A 189 7.76 36.21 6.23
CA VAL A 189 7.88 35.66 7.58
C VAL A 189 8.82 34.47 7.51
N GLU A 190 9.84 34.44 8.35
CA GLU A 190 10.73 33.30 8.48
C GLU A 190 10.29 32.40 9.63
N LEU A 191 10.09 31.12 9.34
CA LEU A 191 9.85 30.09 10.32
C LEU A 191 11.11 29.28 10.58
N PHE A 192 11.30 28.86 11.83
CA PHE A 192 12.36 27.94 12.23
C PHE A 192 11.79 26.71 12.93
N ASN A 193 12.18 25.52 12.47
CA ASN A 193 11.87 24.27 13.15
C ASN A 193 12.93 23.98 14.23
N ARG A 194 12.58 24.25 15.48
CA ARG A 194 13.45 24.03 16.65
C ARG A 194 13.58 22.58 17.08
N THR A 195 12.80 21.68 16.47
CA THR A 195 12.76 20.27 16.87
C THR A 195 13.87 19.47 16.20
N ASN A 196 14.09 18.25 16.71
CA ASN A 196 14.95 17.26 16.10
C ASN A 196 14.18 16.33 15.13
N ARG A 197 12.94 16.69 14.74
CA ARG A 197 12.08 15.90 13.85
C ARG A 197 11.59 16.72 12.66
N THR A 198 11.28 16.03 11.57
CA THR A 198 10.54 16.66 10.47
C THR A 198 9.12 16.99 10.94
N VAL A 199 8.68 18.22 10.66
CA VAL A 199 7.38 18.72 11.06
C VAL A 199 6.52 18.95 9.81
N SER A 200 5.33 18.37 9.76
CA SER A 200 4.34 18.67 8.71
C SER A 200 3.67 20.00 9.02
N LEU A 201 3.69 20.92 8.05
CA LEU A 201 2.97 22.20 8.12
C LEU A 201 1.55 22.10 7.56
N SER A 202 1.16 20.94 7.03
CA SER A 202 -0.12 20.75 6.37
C SER A 202 -1.29 21.16 7.28
N GLY A 203 -2.10 22.11 6.80
CA GLY A 203 -3.28 22.57 7.52
C GLY A 203 -3.00 23.59 8.64
N LEU A 204 -1.74 23.95 8.89
CA LEU A 204 -1.43 25.10 9.73
C LEU A 204 -1.98 26.39 9.12
N ARG A 205 -2.16 27.39 9.97
CA ARG A 205 -2.72 28.69 9.58
C ARG A 205 -1.84 29.81 10.11
N LEU A 206 -1.50 30.74 9.22
CA LEU A 206 -0.90 32.03 9.59
C LEU A 206 -1.99 33.08 9.46
N THR A 207 -2.20 33.89 10.49
CA THR A 207 -3.18 34.98 10.49
C THR A 207 -2.57 36.26 11.04
N ASP A 208 -2.95 37.39 10.45
CA ASP A 208 -2.64 38.75 10.92
C ASP A 208 -3.82 39.37 11.71
N GLY A 209 -4.87 38.58 11.99
CA GLY A 209 -6.11 39.03 12.61
C GLY A 209 -7.19 39.52 11.64
N SER A 210 -6.86 39.77 10.38
CA SER A 210 -7.81 40.18 9.32
C SER A 210 -7.92 39.13 8.20
N SER A 211 -6.79 38.54 7.83
CA SER A 211 -6.64 37.53 6.80
C SER A 211 -6.04 36.25 7.41
N THR A 212 -6.22 35.12 6.72
CA THR A 212 -5.64 33.83 7.13
C THR A 212 -5.15 33.07 5.91
N ALA A 213 -3.87 32.72 5.92
CA ALA A 213 -3.26 31.82 4.96
C ALA A 213 -3.25 30.39 5.53
N VAL A 214 -3.59 29.40 4.71
CA VAL A 214 -3.47 27.98 5.05
C VAL A 214 -2.25 27.41 4.35
N PHE A 215 -1.42 26.70 5.11
CA PHE A 215 -0.22 26.09 4.57
C PHE A 215 -0.58 24.89 3.68
N PRO A 216 0.11 24.72 2.53
CA PRO A 216 -0.04 23.52 1.71
C PRO A 216 0.54 22.30 2.44
N ALA A 217 0.46 21.12 1.80
CA ALA A 217 1.16 19.92 2.25
C ALA A 217 2.69 20.12 2.11
N ALA A 218 3.28 20.82 3.09
CA ALA A 218 4.70 21.11 3.19
C ALA A 218 5.26 20.53 4.49
N SER A 219 6.57 20.33 4.54
CA SER A 219 7.25 19.89 5.75
C SER A 219 8.55 20.65 5.96
N MET A 220 8.95 20.83 7.21
CA MET A 220 10.22 21.43 7.61
C MET A 220 11.11 20.36 8.22
N SER A 221 12.35 20.24 7.72
CA SER A 221 13.36 19.37 8.31
C SER A 221 13.77 19.85 9.71
N PRO A 222 14.37 18.99 10.54
CA PRO A 222 14.93 19.40 11.83
C PRO A 222 15.93 20.56 11.68
N GLY A 223 15.81 21.60 12.50
CA GLY A 223 16.75 22.73 12.49
C GLY A 223 16.78 23.53 11.18
N SER A 224 15.76 23.42 10.32
CA SER A 224 15.68 24.17 9.07
C SER A 224 14.84 25.44 9.22
N TYR A 225 15.12 26.39 8.33
CA TYR A 225 14.33 27.62 8.14
C TYR A 225 13.40 27.48 6.93
N LEU A 226 12.27 28.17 6.96
CA LEU A 226 11.34 28.27 5.84
C LEU A 226 10.85 29.70 5.70
N LEU A 227 11.03 30.29 4.52
CA LEU A 227 10.50 31.60 4.18
C LEU A 227 9.07 31.49 3.64
N LEU A 228 8.19 32.31 4.19
CA LEU A 228 6.83 32.51 3.72
C LEU A 228 6.72 33.90 3.13
N THR A 229 6.32 33.99 1.87
CA THR A 229 6.06 35.26 1.17
C THR A 229 4.85 35.11 0.28
N SER A 230 4.39 36.20 -0.32
CA SER A 230 3.32 36.15 -1.31
C SER A 230 3.76 35.31 -2.52
N THR A 231 2.81 34.63 -3.16
CA THR A 231 3.11 33.80 -4.34
C THR A 231 3.71 34.63 -5.49
N SER A 232 3.36 35.91 -5.61
CA SER A 232 3.93 36.84 -6.57
C SER A 232 5.39 37.21 -6.30
N ASN A 233 5.85 37.09 -5.05
CA ASN A 233 7.23 37.36 -4.64
C ASN A 233 8.10 36.09 -4.59
N ALA A 234 7.52 34.88 -4.73
CA ALA A 234 8.25 33.62 -4.56
C ALA A 234 9.51 33.51 -5.45
N SER A 235 9.46 33.98 -6.70
CA SER A 235 10.60 33.96 -7.62
C SER A 235 11.76 34.87 -7.21
N LYS A 236 11.53 35.86 -6.33
CA LYS A 236 12.58 36.75 -5.80
C LYS A 236 13.51 36.05 -4.81
N PHE A 237 13.07 34.91 -4.26
CA PHE A 237 13.81 34.13 -3.26
C PHE A 237 14.25 32.74 -3.77
N ALA A 238 14.00 32.44 -5.05
CA ALA A 238 14.48 31.22 -5.70
C ALA A 238 15.94 31.43 -6.16
N GLY A 239 16.88 31.17 -5.25
CA GLY A 239 18.34 31.17 -5.51
C GLY A 239 18.94 29.77 -5.44
#